data_AF-Q6ITY3-F1
#
_entry.id   AF-Q6ITY3-F1
#
_cell.length_a   1.000
_cell.length_b   1.000
_cell.length_c   1.000
_cell.angle_alpha   90.00
_cell.angle_beta   90.00
_cell.angle_gamma   90.00
#
_symmetry.space_group_name_H-M   'P 1'
#
loop_
_entity.id
_entity.type
_entity.pdbx_description
1 polymer ?
#
loop_
_entity_poly.entity_id
_entity_poly.type
_entity_poly.pdbx_seq_one_letter_code
_entity_poly.pdbx_strand_id
1 'polypeptide(L)'
;AAYTDNILDDYTYYGMDYIKDKYKVDWRNPSAKDKLKPTQDLVNELATEVTLNAMEQYEQFPTLMEDHFGGSQRAGVIAAASGLTTAIATANSNAGLNGWYMSMLAHKEGWSRLGFFGYDLQDQCGSANSMSIRPDEGCVGEFRGPNYPNYAM
;
A
#
# COMPACT_ATOMS: atom_id res chain seq x y z
N ALA A 1 12.39 -4.47 9.43
CA ALA A 1 11.61 -4.17 8.22
C ALA A 1 10.42 -3.25 8.48
N ALA A 2 9.28 -3.74 8.95
CA ALA A 2 8.08 -2.89 9.07
C ALA A 2 8.01 -1.99 10.34
N TYR A 3 9.01 -2.04 11.22
CA TYR A 3 9.00 -1.32 12.50
C TYR A 3 10.41 -0.91 12.99
N THR A 4 11.41 -1.01 12.11
CA THR A 4 12.81 -0.68 12.42
C THR A 4 13.34 0.29 11.38
N ASP A 5 14.38 1.03 11.75
CA ASP A 5 15.20 1.83 10.83
C ASP A 5 14.46 2.98 10.11
N ASN A 6 13.22 3.27 10.54
CA ASN A 6 12.31 4.31 10.03
C ASN A 6 12.03 4.26 8.52
N ILE A 7 12.34 3.15 7.86
CA ILE A 7 12.19 3.03 6.40
C ILE A 7 10.71 3.13 5.99
N LEU A 8 9.83 2.41 6.70
CA LEU A 8 8.39 2.49 6.44
C LEU A 8 7.84 3.87 6.81
N ASP A 9 8.29 4.43 7.93
CA ASP A 9 7.89 5.74 8.43
C ASP A 9 8.20 6.82 7.39
N ASP A 10 9.41 6.84 6.85
CA ASP A 10 9.86 7.81 5.84
C ASP A 10 8.99 7.77 4.58
N TYR A 11 8.70 6.58 4.05
CA TYR A 11 7.85 6.43 2.85
C TYR A 11 6.39 6.81 3.13
N THR A 12 5.90 6.51 4.33
CA THR A 12 4.54 6.88 4.74
C THR A 12 4.43 8.40 4.91
N TYR A 13 5.40 9.04 5.55
CA TYR A 13 5.42 10.49 5.72
C TYR A 13 5.57 11.23 4.40
N TYR A 14 6.35 10.69 3.46
CA TYR A 14 6.37 11.20 2.08
C TYR A 14 4.96 11.20 1.47
N GLY A 15 4.23 10.08 1.58
CA GLY A 15 2.84 10.00 1.11
C GLY A 15 1.90 10.97 1.83
N MET A 16 2.10 11.19 3.14
CA MET A 16 1.33 12.16 3.93
C MET A 16 1.57 13.61 3.48
N ASP A 17 2.82 13.96 3.20
CA ASP A 17 3.16 15.29 2.68
C ASP A 17 2.64 15.46 1.24
N TYR A 18 2.68 14.41 0.41
CA TYR A 18 2.10 14.43 -0.93
C TYR A 18 0.60 14.74 -0.93
N ILE A 19 -0.19 14.04 -0.12
CA ILE A 19 -1.65 14.26 -0.06
C ILE A 19 -2.01 15.61 0.56
N LYS A 20 -1.19 16.09 1.50
CA LYS A 20 -1.34 17.42 2.09
C LYS A 20 -1.05 18.51 1.06
N ASP A 21 0.03 18.39 0.30
CA ASP A 21 0.44 19.42 -0.64
C ASP A 21 -0.46 19.46 -1.87
N LYS A 22 -0.80 18.30 -2.43
CA LYS A 22 -1.60 18.19 -3.65
C LYS A 22 -3.09 18.38 -3.42
N TYR A 23 -3.63 17.78 -2.36
CA TYR A 23 -5.08 17.72 -2.12
C TYR A 23 -5.56 18.46 -0.88
N LYS A 24 -4.65 19.06 -0.11
CA LYS A 24 -4.97 19.80 1.13
C LYS A 24 -5.63 18.92 2.20
N VAL A 25 -5.35 17.62 2.18
CA VAL A 25 -5.78 16.70 3.24
C VAL A 25 -4.99 17.00 4.52
N ASP A 26 -5.67 17.44 5.58
CA ASP A 26 -5.04 17.61 6.90
C ASP A 26 -5.04 16.27 7.65
N TRP A 27 -4.00 15.47 7.40
CA TRP A 27 -3.79 14.19 8.07
C TRP A 27 -3.46 14.33 9.56
N ARG A 28 -3.06 15.53 10.04
CA ARG A 28 -2.75 15.79 11.45
C ARG A 28 -3.98 16.17 12.25
N ASN A 29 -4.95 16.83 11.63
CA ASN A 29 -6.24 17.18 12.23
C ASN A 29 -7.39 16.63 11.37
N PRO A 30 -7.60 15.30 11.35
CA PRO A 30 -8.57 14.69 10.46
C PRO A 30 -10.00 15.17 10.75
N SER A 31 -10.70 15.61 9.70
CA SER A 31 -12.12 15.94 9.77
C SER A 31 -12.93 15.20 8.70
N ALA A 32 -14.24 15.06 8.91
CA ALA A 32 -15.12 14.41 7.94
C ALA A 32 -15.18 15.12 6.57
N LYS A 33 -14.71 16.38 6.49
CA LYS A 33 -14.64 17.18 5.27
C LYS A 33 -13.30 17.00 4.54
N ASP A 34 -12.26 16.52 5.23
CA ASP A 34 -10.89 16.41 4.71
C ASP A 34 -10.64 15.02 4.16
N LYS A 35 -11.54 14.57 3.27
CA LYS A 35 -11.43 13.27 2.59
C LYS A 35 -11.70 13.40 1.11
N LEU A 36 -10.96 12.63 0.34
CA LEU A 36 -11.13 12.48 -1.09
C LEU A 36 -12.12 11.36 -1.40
N LYS A 37 -12.80 11.48 -2.54
CA LYS A 37 -13.69 10.42 -3.02
C LYS A 37 -12.84 9.21 -3.44
N PRO A 38 -13.11 7.99 -2.94
CA PRO A 38 -12.34 6.80 -3.30
C PRO A 38 -12.69 6.32 -4.72
N THR A 39 -12.00 6.86 -5.72
CA THR A 39 -12.09 6.41 -7.13
C THR A 39 -10.86 5.60 -7.51
N GLN A 40 -10.99 4.71 -8.50
CA GLN A 40 -9.84 3.92 -8.98
C GLN A 40 -8.72 4.82 -9.52
N ASP A 41 -9.04 5.92 -10.19
CA ASP A 41 -8.03 6.87 -10.68
C ASP A 41 -7.21 7.47 -9.55
N LEU A 42 -7.87 7.85 -8.45
CA LEU A 42 -7.19 8.38 -7.26
C LEU A 42 -6.32 7.31 -6.60
N VAL A 43 -6.82 6.07 -6.49
CA VAL A 43 -6.03 4.95 -5.96
C VAL A 43 -4.79 4.71 -6.82
N ASN A 44 -4.95 4.63 -8.13
CA ASN A 44 -3.85 4.44 -9.08
C ASN A 44 -2.82 5.55 -8.91
N GLU A 45 -3.25 6.81 -8.84
CA GLU A 45 -2.36 7.96 -8.69
C GLU A 45 -1.56 7.90 -7.38
N LEU A 46 -2.24 7.81 -6.23
CA LEU A 46 -1.59 7.85 -4.92
C LEU A 46 -0.68 6.64 -4.70
N ALA A 47 -1.14 5.45 -5.05
CA ALA A 47 -0.35 4.24 -4.87
C ALA A 47 0.84 4.18 -5.84
N THR A 48 0.69 4.66 -7.09
CA THR A 48 1.82 4.73 -8.04
C THR A 48 2.90 5.66 -7.51
N GLU A 49 2.55 6.88 -7.11
CA GLU A 49 3.51 7.88 -6.63
C GLU A 49 4.34 7.34 -5.47
N VAL A 50 3.68 6.83 -4.43
CA VAL A 50 4.37 6.34 -3.22
C VAL A 50 5.17 5.07 -3.51
N THR A 51 4.67 4.19 -4.38
CA THR A 51 5.41 3.00 -4.80
C THR A 51 6.69 3.36 -5.55
N LEU A 52 6.60 4.27 -6.53
CA LEU A 52 7.77 4.71 -7.30
C LEU A 52 8.79 5.42 -6.41
N ASN A 53 8.33 6.33 -5.55
CA ASN A 53 9.23 7.00 -4.60
C ASN A 53 9.97 5.99 -3.72
N ALA A 54 9.25 5.05 -3.10
CA ALA A 54 9.86 4.05 -2.23
C ALA A 54 10.84 3.12 -2.97
N MET A 55 10.51 2.73 -4.21
CA MET A 55 11.44 1.96 -5.07
C MET A 55 12.70 2.76 -5.38
N GLU A 56 12.57 4.04 -5.75
CA GLU A 56 13.70 4.94 -5.98
C GLU A 56 14.58 5.07 -4.73
N GLN A 57 14.01 5.12 -3.52
CA GLN A 57 14.79 5.17 -2.28
C GLN A 57 15.68 3.92 -2.12
N TYR A 58 15.15 2.72 -2.36
CA TYR A 58 15.96 1.50 -2.32
C TYR A 58 17.03 1.46 -3.42
N GLU A 59 16.78 2.06 -4.59
CA GLU A 59 17.75 2.13 -5.68
C GLU A 59 18.85 3.17 -5.42
N GLN A 60 18.50 4.31 -4.80
CA GLN A 60 19.43 5.40 -4.49
C GLN A 60 20.32 5.09 -3.28
N PHE A 61 19.81 4.34 -2.31
CA PHE A 61 20.53 4.01 -1.08
C PHE A 61 20.76 2.50 -0.98
N PRO A 62 21.90 1.98 -1.46
CA PRO A 62 22.22 0.55 -1.42
C PRO A 62 22.13 -0.07 -0.01
N THR A 63 22.39 0.72 1.04
CA THR A 63 22.25 0.29 2.43
C THR A 63 20.81 -0.06 2.79
N LEU A 64 19.81 0.61 2.22
CA LEU A 64 18.40 0.25 2.39
C LEU A 64 18.08 -1.08 1.71
N MET A 65 18.65 -1.31 0.52
CA MET A 65 18.44 -2.56 -0.21
C MET A 65 19.15 -3.74 0.48
N GLU A 66 20.27 -3.49 1.17
CA GLU A 66 20.97 -4.48 1.99
C GLU A 66 20.24 -4.77 3.31
N ASP A 67 19.73 -3.74 4.00
CA ASP A 67 18.94 -3.91 5.23
C ASP A 67 17.67 -4.71 4.97
N HIS A 68 16.89 -4.29 3.97
CA HIS A 68 15.75 -5.06 3.47
C HIS A 68 16.18 -5.99 2.33
N PHE A 69 17.14 -6.88 2.62
CA PHE A 69 17.67 -7.85 1.64
C PHE A 69 16.58 -8.74 1.03
N GLY A 70 15.55 -9.10 1.81
CA GLY A 70 14.45 -9.93 1.38
C GLY A 70 13.42 -9.15 0.55
N GLY A 71 13.08 -9.67 -0.63
CA GLY A 71 12.06 -9.06 -1.49
C GLY A 71 10.72 -8.84 -0.79
N SER A 72 10.29 -9.81 0.04
CA SER A 72 9.05 -9.73 0.82
C SER A 72 9.06 -8.59 1.85
N GLN A 73 10.23 -8.28 2.42
CA GLN A 73 10.37 -7.15 3.36
C GLN A 73 10.10 -5.84 2.62
N ARG A 74 10.73 -5.67 1.44
CA ARG A 74 10.52 -4.48 0.60
C ARG A 74 9.08 -4.40 0.11
N ALA A 75 8.51 -5.50 -0.38
CA ALA A 75 7.14 -5.55 -0.89
C ALA A 75 6.13 -5.12 0.18
N GLY A 76 6.24 -5.67 1.40
CA GLY A 76 5.36 -5.29 2.50
C GLY A 76 5.52 -3.83 2.92
N VAL A 77 6.75 -3.31 2.99
CA VAL A 77 7.01 -1.90 3.36
C VAL A 77 6.48 -0.92 2.31
N ILE A 78 6.75 -1.17 1.02
CA ILE A 78 6.32 -0.30 -0.07
C ILE A 78 4.79 -0.30 -0.19
N ALA A 79 4.16 -1.49 -0.16
CA ALA A 79 2.71 -1.59 -0.25
C ALA A 79 1.99 -1.04 0.98
N ALA A 80 2.58 -1.16 2.18
CA ALA A 80 2.05 -0.53 3.39
C ALA A 80 2.01 1.00 3.25
N ALA A 81 3.10 1.63 2.83
CA ALA A 81 3.15 3.08 2.63
C ALA A 81 2.12 3.55 1.59
N SER A 82 2.01 2.85 0.46
CA SER A 82 1.03 3.15 -0.60
C SER A 82 -0.41 2.97 -0.12
N GLY A 83 -0.72 1.86 0.54
CA GLY A 83 -2.05 1.57 1.07
C GLY A 83 -2.47 2.55 2.18
N LEU A 84 -1.57 2.89 3.09
CA LEU A 84 -1.81 3.89 4.14
C LEU A 84 -2.09 5.26 3.54
N THR A 85 -1.31 5.67 2.54
CA THR A 85 -1.51 6.95 1.84
C THR A 85 -2.90 7.02 1.22
N THR A 86 -3.32 5.97 0.52
CA THR A 86 -4.65 5.90 -0.09
C THR A 86 -5.77 5.85 0.97
N ALA A 87 -5.60 5.06 2.04
CA ALA A 87 -6.58 4.92 3.11
C ALA A 87 -6.81 6.25 3.85
N ILE A 88 -5.73 6.94 4.22
CA ILE A 88 -5.78 8.20 4.95
C ILE A 88 -6.37 9.31 4.07
N ALA A 89 -5.98 9.38 2.79
CA ALA A 89 -6.51 10.38 1.87
C ALA A 89 -8.03 10.25 1.64
N THR A 90 -8.57 9.04 1.71
CA THR A 90 -9.98 8.76 1.36
C THR A 90 -10.87 8.45 2.56
N ALA A 91 -10.28 8.20 3.73
CA ALA A 91 -10.95 7.62 4.89
C ALA A 91 -11.73 6.33 4.53
N ASN A 92 -11.15 5.48 3.68
CA ASN A 92 -11.75 4.23 3.20
C ASN A 92 -10.74 3.09 3.18
N SER A 93 -10.97 2.07 4.00
CA SER A 93 -10.07 0.91 4.16
C SER A 93 -9.92 0.10 2.87
N ASN A 94 -10.99 -0.11 2.10
CA ASN A 94 -10.93 -0.85 0.84
C ASN A 94 -10.21 -0.07 -0.27
N ALA A 95 -10.28 1.25 -0.27
CA ALA A 95 -9.43 2.07 -1.13
C ALA A 95 -7.95 1.89 -0.75
N GLY A 96 -7.64 1.86 0.54
CA GLY A 96 -6.31 1.49 1.05
C GLY A 96 -5.83 0.11 0.59
N LEU A 97 -6.69 -0.92 0.68
CA LEU A 97 -6.40 -2.27 0.16
C LEU A 97 -6.13 -2.26 -1.34
N ASN A 98 -6.90 -1.49 -2.12
CA ASN A 98 -6.61 -1.34 -3.55
C ASN A 98 -5.26 -0.64 -3.79
N GLY A 99 -4.88 0.33 -2.95
CA GLY A 99 -3.56 0.96 -3.00
C GLY A 99 -2.43 -0.02 -2.70
N TRP A 100 -2.61 -0.90 -1.70
CA TRP A 100 -1.68 -2.00 -1.41
C TRP A 100 -1.50 -2.92 -2.63
N TYR A 101 -2.60 -3.41 -3.21
CA TYR A 101 -2.51 -4.35 -4.34
C TYR A 101 -1.97 -3.71 -5.61
N MET A 102 -2.30 -2.44 -5.88
CA MET A 102 -1.72 -1.68 -6.98
C MET A 102 -0.19 -1.58 -6.81
N SER A 103 0.28 -1.29 -5.60
CA SER A 103 1.70 -1.21 -5.27
C SER A 103 2.44 -2.52 -5.54
N MET A 104 1.85 -3.66 -5.16
CA MET A 104 2.44 -4.98 -5.40
C MET A 104 2.61 -5.28 -6.90
N LEU A 105 1.62 -4.92 -7.72
CA LEU A 105 1.68 -5.09 -9.17
C LEU A 105 2.78 -4.21 -9.79
N ALA A 106 2.83 -2.93 -9.42
CA ALA A 106 3.84 -2.00 -9.92
C ALA A 106 5.28 -2.41 -9.51
N HIS A 107 5.47 -2.83 -8.25
CA HIS A 107 6.75 -3.32 -7.76
C HIS A 107 7.22 -4.56 -8.55
N LYS A 108 6.33 -5.53 -8.75
CA LYS A 108 6.63 -6.77 -9.49
C LYS A 108 7.13 -6.46 -10.90
N GLU A 109 6.46 -5.56 -11.62
CA GLU A 109 6.87 -5.17 -12.97
C GLU A 109 8.15 -4.33 -12.97
N GLY A 110 8.32 -3.41 -12.02
CA GLY A 110 9.49 -2.52 -11.98
C GLY A 110 10.82 -3.24 -11.68
N TRP A 111 10.82 -4.26 -10.81
CA TRP A 111 12.04 -5.00 -10.45
C TRP A 111 12.11 -6.42 -10.99
N SER A 112 11.09 -6.87 -11.74
CA SER A 112 10.96 -8.27 -12.20
C SER A 112 11.04 -9.29 -11.06
N ARG A 113 10.67 -8.86 -9.85
CA ARG A 113 10.65 -9.65 -8.61
C ARG A 113 9.74 -8.98 -7.60
N LEU A 114 9.26 -9.75 -6.64
CA LEU A 114 8.47 -9.23 -5.53
C LEU A 114 8.91 -9.87 -4.21
N GLY A 115 8.23 -10.93 -3.76
CA GLY A 115 8.51 -11.63 -2.51
C GLY A 115 8.97 -13.08 -2.70
N PHE A 116 8.81 -13.87 -1.63
CA PHE A 116 9.08 -15.30 -1.64
C PHE A 116 8.05 -16.08 -2.49
N PHE A 117 8.28 -17.38 -2.66
CA PHE A 117 7.35 -18.26 -3.39
C PHE A 117 5.96 -18.29 -2.73
N GLY A 118 4.95 -17.75 -3.40
CA GLY A 118 3.58 -17.68 -2.88
C GLY A 118 3.28 -16.44 -2.03
N TYR A 119 4.25 -15.52 -1.89
CA TYR A 119 4.04 -14.23 -1.23
C TYR A 119 2.84 -13.48 -1.80
N ASP A 120 2.71 -13.46 -3.14
CA ASP A 120 1.66 -12.74 -3.85
C ASP A 120 0.37 -13.53 -4.06
N LEU A 121 0.13 -14.63 -3.33
CA LEU A 121 -1.15 -15.35 -3.41
C LEU A 121 -2.32 -14.39 -3.15
N GLN A 122 -2.24 -13.64 -2.05
CA GLN A 122 -3.26 -12.67 -1.71
C GLN A 122 -3.26 -11.46 -2.65
N ASP A 123 -2.08 -11.05 -3.13
CA ASP A 123 -1.93 -9.83 -3.91
C ASP A 123 -2.44 -10.00 -5.34
N GLN A 124 -2.31 -11.19 -5.94
CA GLN A 124 -2.89 -11.52 -7.24
C GLN A 124 -4.43 -11.66 -7.17
N CYS A 125 -4.98 -12.13 -6.05
CA CYS A 125 -6.43 -12.17 -5.82
C CYS A 125 -7.00 -10.80 -5.39
N GLY A 126 -6.15 -9.92 -4.84
CA GLY A 126 -6.54 -8.74 -4.09
C GLY A 126 -7.40 -7.76 -4.87
N SER A 127 -6.98 -7.42 -6.10
CA SER A 127 -7.70 -6.46 -6.96
C SER A 127 -9.12 -6.92 -7.33
N ALA A 128 -9.36 -8.23 -7.43
CA ALA A 128 -10.69 -8.78 -7.71
C ALA A 128 -11.56 -8.85 -6.44
N ASN A 129 -10.93 -9.10 -5.28
CA ASN A 129 -11.64 -9.37 -4.03
C ASN A 129 -11.81 -8.15 -3.11
N SER A 130 -11.12 -7.03 -3.38
CA SER A 130 -11.21 -5.80 -2.58
C SER A 130 -12.61 -5.19 -2.53
N MET A 131 -13.36 -5.28 -3.63
CA MET A 131 -14.73 -4.76 -3.79
C MET A 131 -15.74 -5.85 -4.17
N SER A 132 -15.35 -7.12 -4.05
CA SER A 132 -16.28 -8.24 -4.24
C SER A 132 -17.39 -8.20 -3.19
N ILE A 133 -18.54 -8.78 -3.54
CA ILE A 133 -19.68 -8.98 -2.63
C ILE A 133 -20.04 -10.48 -2.53
N ARG A 134 -19.17 -11.37 -3.05
CA ARG A 134 -19.38 -12.81 -2.98
C ARG A 134 -19.11 -13.34 -1.56
N PRO A 135 -19.74 -14.46 -1.16
CA PRO A 135 -19.81 -14.89 0.24
C PRO A 135 -18.46 -15.05 0.95
N ASP A 136 -17.42 -15.52 0.27
CA ASP A 136 -16.09 -15.81 0.80
C ASP A 136 -15.01 -14.84 0.28
N GLU A 137 -15.42 -13.75 -0.37
CA GLU A 137 -14.52 -12.73 -0.94
C GLU A 137 -14.83 -11.33 -0.42
N GLY A 138 -16.10 -10.96 -0.35
CA GLY A 138 -16.51 -9.61 -0.03
C GLY A 138 -16.45 -9.31 1.46
N CYS A 139 -15.54 -8.42 1.85
CA CYS A 139 -15.43 -7.94 3.21
C CYS A 139 -14.79 -6.55 3.25
N VAL A 140 -15.29 -5.65 4.10
CA VAL A 140 -14.63 -4.37 4.38
C VAL A 140 -13.35 -4.61 5.17
N GLY A 141 -12.31 -3.80 4.92
CA GLY A 141 -10.96 -4.02 5.47
C GLY A 141 -10.93 -4.24 6.98
N GLU A 142 -11.77 -3.54 7.74
CA GLU A 142 -11.87 -3.62 9.20
C GLU A 142 -12.41 -4.96 9.72
N PHE A 143 -13.15 -5.71 8.90
CA PHE A 143 -13.68 -7.04 9.26
C PHE A 143 -12.89 -8.19 8.64
N ARG A 144 -11.88 -7.89 7.82
CA ARG A 144 -10.91 -8.90 7.38
C ARG A 144 -10.00 -9.26 8.54
N GLY A 145 -9.27 -10.35 8.37
CA GLY A 145 -8.28 -10.80 9.34
C GLY A 145 -7.58 -12.06 8.87
N PRO A 146 -6.79 -12.71 9.74
CA PRO A 146 -6.01 -13.90 9.38
C PRO A 146 -6.84 -15.11 8.94
N ASN A 147 -8.17 -15.09 9.11
CA ASN A 147 -9.08 -16.13 8.64
C ASN A 147 -9.85 -15.76 7.35
N TYR A 148 -9.60 -14.58 6.78
CA TYR A 148 -10.07 -14.25 5.44
C TYR A 148 -9.35 -15.16 4.43
N PRO A 149 -10.03 -15.83 3.48
CA PRO A 149 -9.45 -16.96 2.75
C PRO A 149 -8.11 -16.68 2.07
N ASN A 150 -7.93 -15.50 1.48
CA ASN A 150 -6.66 -15.15 0.85
C ASN A 150 -5.55 -14.76 1.83
N TYR A 151 -5.87 -14.44 3.09
CA TYR A 151 -4.90 -13.96 4.11
C TYR A 151 -4.49 -15.06 5.10
N ALA A 152 -4.94 -16.30 4.88
CA ALA A 152 -4.74 -17.40 5.80
C ALA A 152 -3.34 -18.03 5.75
N MET A 153 -2.47 -17.56 4.84
CA MET A 153 -1.10 -18.03 4.58
C MET A 153 -0.23 -16.87 4.14
#